data_AF-A0A397JUB7-F1
#
_entry.id   AF-A0A397JUB7-F1
#
_cell.length_a   1.000
_cell.length_b   1.000
_cell.length_c   1.000
_cell.angle_alpha   90.00
_cell.angle_beta   90.00
_cell.angle_gamma   90.00
#
_symmetry.space_group_name_H-M   'P 1'
#
loop_
_entity.id
_entity.type
_entity.pdbx_description
1 polymer ?
#
loop_
_entity_poly.entity_id
_entity_poly.type
_entity_poly.pdbx_seq_one_letter_code
_entity_poly.pdbx_strand_id
1 'polypeptide(L)'
;MAEQNINTNSITAKDIKNALLEVLNTAIRRKFKINSKFVKDHLSYITRLQLAKELEKYIQYKARQLMPDEASYNRRIEYIHGYYSEELREKLEKLYNLYYELSQEEEKDEISEIDASEIIKGLLKMSNK
;
A
#
# COMPACT_ATOMS: atom_id res chain seq x y z
N MET A 1 11.77 -28.56 20.43
CA MET A 1 11.65 -27.89 19.11
C MET A 1 10.47 -26.94 19.24
N ALA A 2 10.73 -25.63 19.33
CA ALA A 2 9.68 -24.64 19.50
C ALA A 2 9.13 -24.30 18.11
N GLU A 3 7.87 -24.63 17.88
CA GLU A 3 7.10 -24.15 16.73
C GLU A 3 7.02 -22.62 16.84
N GLN A 4 7.67 -21.92 15.92
CA GLN A 4 7.50 -20.49 15.79
C GLN A 4 6.09 -20.24 15.27
N ASN A 5 5.21 -19.82 16.19
CA ASN A 5 3.88 -19.34 15.91
C ASN A 5 4.01 -17.94 15.28
N ILE A 6 4.35 -17.90 13.99
CA ILE A 6 4.34 -16.67 13.20
C ILE A 6 2.87 -16.37 12.88
N ASN A 7 2.20 -15.66 13.77
CA ASN A 7 0.90 -15.08 13.50
C ASN A 7 1.12 -13.85 12.58
N THR A 8 1.41 -14.08 11.29
CA THR A 8 1.43 -13.02 10.27
C THR A 8 0.01 -12.67 9.89
N ASN A 9 -0.59 -11.73 10.60
CA ASN A 9 -1.62 -10.87 10.01
C ASN A 9 -0.94 -9.94 9.00
N SER A 10 -0.51 -10.50 7.86
CA SER A 10 0.04 -9.71 6.74
C SER A 10 -1.11 -8.93 6.10
N ILE A 11 -0.88 -7.64 5.84
CA ILE A 11 -1.86 -6.77 5.18
C ILE A 11 -2.01 -7.21 3.73
N THR A 12 -3.23 -7.56 3.33
CA THR A 12 -3.50 -8.03 1.97
C THR A 12 -4.08 -6.94 1.08
N ALA A 13 -4.03 -7.17 -0.24
CA ALA A 13 -4.69 -6.28 -1.21
C ALA A 13 -6.19 -6.17 -0.98
N LYS A 14 -6.80 -7.22 -0.41
CA LYS A 14 -8.21 -7.23 -0.03
C LYS A 14 -8.50 -6.26 1.12
N ASP A 15 -7.60 -6.14 2.10
CA ASP A 15 -7.75 -5.23 3.24
C ASP A 15 -7.72 -3.77 2.78
N ILE A 16 -6.75 -3.43 1.93
CA ILE A 16 -6.65 -2.11 1.30
C ILE A 16 -7.91 -1.81 0.46
N LYS A 17 -8.37 -2.77 -0.35
CA LYS A 17 -9.59 -2.60 -1.17
C LYS A 17 -10.81 -2.32 -0.30
N ASN A 18 -10.98 -3.07 0.79
CA ASN A 18 -12.10 -2.90 1.70
C ASN A 18 -12.05 -1.52 2.38
N ALA A 19 -10.89 -1.08 2.84
CA ALA A 19 -10.72 0.25 3.42
C ALA A 19 -11.03 1.37 2.42
N LEU A 20 -10.60 1.25 1.15
CA LEU A 20 -10.95 2.19 0.09
C LEU A 20 -12.47 2.25 -0.16
N LEU A 21 -13.14 1.10 -0.16
CA LEU A 21 -14.61 1.01 -0.31
C LEU A 21 -15.34 1.64 0.87
N GLU A 22 -14.87 1.43 2.11
CA GLU A 22 -15.42 2.09 3.30
C GLU A 22 -15.31 3.61 3.19
N VAL A 23 -14.14 4.14 2.80
CA VAL A 23 -13.92 5.59 2.59
C VAL A 23 -14.88 6.15 1.55
N LEU A 24 -15.02 5.48 0.40
CA LEU A 24 -15.94 5.92 -0.66
C LEU A 24 -17.40 5.90 -0.19
N ASN A 25 -17.84 4.81 0.45
CA ASN A 25 -19.20 4.69 0.95
C ASN A 25 -19.53 5.83 1.94
N THR A 26 -18.63 6.07 2.90
CA THR A 26 -18.78 7.17 3.86
C THR A 26 -18.82 8.53 3.17
N ALA A 27 -17.91 8.80 2.22
CA ALA A 27 -17.89 10.07 1.49
C ALA A 27 -19.19 10.32 0.69
N ILE A 28 -19.72 9.29 0.03
CA ILE A 28 -20.98 9.37 -0.71
C ILE A 28 -22.17 9.62 0.24
N ARG A 29 -22.24 8.93 1.39
CA ARG A 29 -23.26 9.18 2.43
C ARG A 29 -23.17 10.61 2.99
N ARG A 30 -21.97 11.19 3.03
CA ARG A 30 -21.70 12.59 3.39
C ARG A 30 -21.85 13.58 2.22
N LYS A 31 -22.49 13.17 1.12
CA LYS A 31 -22.86 14.01 -0.04
C LYS A 31 -21.67 14.59 -0.81
N PHE A 32 -20.50 13.94 -0.78
CA PHE A 32 -19.43 14.31 -1.70
C PHE A 32 -19.92 14.15 -3.15
N LYS A 33 -19.61 15.12 -4.01
CA LYS A 33 -20.01 15.06 -5.42
C LYS A 33 -19.31 13.86 -6.08
N ILE A 34 -20.06 13.07 -6.85
CA ILE A 34 -19.54 11.89 -7.57
C ILE A 34 -18.37 12.22 -8.51
N ASN A 35 -18.34 13.46 -9.02
CA ASN A 35 -17.30 13.96 -9.91
C ASN A 35 -16.18 14.73 -9.19
N SER A 36 -16.24 14.82 -7.85
CA SER A 36 -15.20 15.44 -7.05
C SER A 36 -13.88 14.71 -7.20
N LYS A 37 -12.78 15.46 -7.05
CA LYS A 37 -11.43 14.89 -7.07
C LYS A 37 -11.27 13.76 -6.05
N PHE A 38 -11.79 13.95 -4.84
CA PHE A 38 -11.76 12.94 -3.77
C PHE A 38 -12.36 11.60 -4.22
N VAL A 39 -13.59 11.62 -4.74
CA VAL A 39 -14.29 10.39 -5.17
C VAL A 39 -13.57 9.75 -6.36
N LYS A 40 -13.15 10.56 -7.34
CA LYS A 40 -12.44 10.07 -8.53
C LYS A 40 -11.11 9.41 -8.19
N ASP A 41 -10.33 10.02 -7.31
CA ASP A 41 -9.02 9.51 -6.92
C ASP A 41 -9.16 8.15 -6.19
N HIS A 42 -10.06 8.05 -5.21
CA HIS A 42 -10.28 6.80 -4.48
C HIS A 42 -10.86 5.69 -5.36
N LEU A 43 -11.81 6.02 -6.25
CA LEU A 43 -12.32 5.07 -7.23
C LEU A 43 -11.22 4.59 -8.18
N SER A 44 -10.33 5.49 -8.62
CA SER A 44 -9.20 5.13 -9.47
C SER A 44 -8.22 4.19 -8.78
N TYR A 45 -8.03 4.29 -7.46
CA TYR A 45 -7.19 3.34 -6.74
C TYR A 45 -7.80 1.93 -6.75
N ILE A 46 -9.11 1.82 -6.54
CA ILE A 46 -9.82 0.53 -6.59
C ILE A 46 -9.74 -0.10 -7.98
N THR A 47 -10.02 0.68 -9.03
CA THR A 47 -10.01 0.14 -10.40
C THR A 47 -8.61 -0.28 -10.82
N ARG A 48 -7.57 0.50 -10.50
CA ARG A 48 -6.18 0.13 -10.79
C ARG A 48 -5.76 -1.11 -10.00
N LEU A 49 -6.19 -1.24 -8.75
CA LEU A 49 -5.95 -2.44 -7.96
C LEU A 49 -6.60 -3.66 -8.64
N GLN A 50 -7.86 -3.57 -9.08
CA GLN A 50 -8.55 -4.68 -9.76
C GLN A 50 -7.91 -5.08 -11.10
N LEU A 51 -7.20 -4.17 -11.76
CA LEU A 51 -6.51 -4.41 -13.03
C LEU A 51 -5.06 -4.91 -12.87
N ALA A 52 -4.50 -4.85 -11.65
CA ALA A 52 -3.13 -5.28 -11.42
C ALA A 52 -3.02 -6.80 -11.51
N LYS A 53 -2.00 -7.29 -12.24
CA LYS A 53 -1.71 -8.72 -12.38
C LYS A 53 -1.23 -9.35 -11.06
N GLU A 54 -0.42 -8.61 -10.32
CA GLU A 54 0.14 -9.00 -9.02
C GLU A 54 -0.36 -8.01 -7.97
N LEU A 55 -1.51 -8.31 -7.38
CA LEU A 55 -2.21 -7.41 -6.47
C LEU A 55 -1.36 -7.01 -5.26
N GLU A 56 -0.72 -7.99 -4.62
CA GLU A 56 0.08 -7.79 -3.41
C GLU A 56 1.31 -6.92 -3.70
N LYS A 57 2.08 -7.21 -4.76
CA LYS A 57 3.21 -6.36 -5.15
C LYS A 57 2.75 -4.94 -5.54
N TYR A 58 1.61 -4.83 -6.20
CA TYR A 58 1.06 -3.53 -6.57
C TYR A 58 0.72 -2.67 -5.34
N ILE A 59 0.06 -3.24 -4.32
CA ILE A 59 -0.27 -2.48 -3.12
C ILE A 59 0.97 -2.13 -2.31
N GLN A 60 1.98 -3.00 -2.26
CA GLN A 60 3.23 -2.72 -1.56
C GLN A 60 3.99 -1.56 -2.23
N TYR A 61 4.11 -1.60 -3.57
CA TYR A 61 4.65 -0.50 -4.33
C TYR A 61 3.87 0.81 -4.10
N LYS A 62 2.53 0.74 -4.08
CA LYS A 62 1.70 1.93 -3.83
C LYS A 62 1.81 2.45 -2.40
N ALA A 63 1.90 1.58 -1.40
CA ALA A 63 2.14 1.92 -0.02
C ALA A 63 3.42 2.75 0.13
N ARG A 64 4.54 2.27 -0.44
CA ARG A 64 5.83 2.98 -0.43
C ARG A 64 5.79 4.33 -1.15
N GLN A 65 5.00 4.45 -2.21
CA GLN A 65 4.83 5.73 -2.92
C GLN A 65 3.96 6.73 -2.14
N LEU A 66 2.94 6.25 -1.41
CA LEU A 66 1.99 7.10 -0.71
C LEU A 66 2.49 7.51 0.68
N MET A 67 3.12 6.58 1.39
CA MET A 67 3.62 6.71 2.76
C MET A 67 5.06 6.21 2.86
N PRO A 68 6.03 6.88 2.21
CA PRO A 68 7.42 6.43 2.19
C PRO A 68 8.08 6.43 3.58
N ASP A 69 7.63 7.30 4.48
CA ASP A 69 8.19 7.50 5.81
C ASP A 69 7.13 7.98 6.81
N GLU A 70 7.50 7.95 8.08
CA GLU A 70 6.65 8.40 9.20
C GLU A 70 6.26 9.88 9.07
N ALA A 71 7.15 10.74 8.57
CA ALA A 71 6.87 12.16 8.39
C ALA A 71 5.78 12.43 7.35
N SER A 72 5.74 11.63 6.27
CA SER A 72 4.72 11.68 5.23
C SER A 72 3.39 11.16 5.73
N TYR A 73 3.42 10.08 6.52
CA TYR A 73 2.24 9.57 7.22
C TYR A 73 1.67 10.61 8.20
N ASN A 74 2.48 11.17 9.10
CA ASN A 74 2.03 12.15 10.10
C ASN A 74 1.43 13.40 9.45
N ARG A 75 2.06 13.94 8.38
CA ARG A 75 1.49 15.06 7.60
C ARG A 75 0.13 14.72 7.01
N ARG A 76 -0.07 13.47 6.56
CA ARG A 76 -1.38 13.03 6.03
C ARG A 76 -2.43 12.97 7.14
N ILE A 77 -2.08 12.41 8.30
CA ILE A 77 -2.97 12.33 9.46
C ILE A 77 -3.38 13.73 9.92
N GLU A 78 -2.43 14.64 10.11
CA GLU A 78 -2.73 16.03 10.48
C GLU A 78 -3.69 16.70 9.49
N TYR A 79 -3.44 16.54 8.19
CA TYR A 79 -4.31 17.08 7.14
C TYR A 79 -5.75 16.56 7.25
N ILE A 80 -5.95 15.26 7.46
CA ILE A 80 -7.32 14.71 7.52
C ILE A 80 -8.05 15.10 8.82
N HIS A 81 -7.32 15.30 9.91
CA HIS A 81 -7.88 15.83 11.16
C HIS A 81 -8.40 17.26 11.03
N GLY A 82 -7.74 18.10 10.23
CA GLY A 82 -8.17 19.48 9.99
C GLY A 82 -9.28 19.66 8.96
N TYR A 83 -9.51 18.67 8.09
CA TYR A 83 -10.35 18.86 6.89
C TYR A 83 -11.62 18.01 6.85
N TYR A 84 -11.64 16.83 7.47
CA TYR A 84 -12.76 15.88 7.34
C TYR A 84 -13.54 15.71 8.64
N SER A 85 -14.83 15.37 8.50
CA SER A 85 -15.68 14.99 9.64
C SER A 85 -15.18 13.70 10.30
N GLU A 86 -15.39 13.57 11.60
CA GLU A 86 -14.99 12.43 12.43
C GLU A 86 -15.20 11.06 11.76
N GLU A 87 -16.42 10.74 11.31
CA GLU A 87 -16.70 9.44 10.66
C GLU A 87 -15.85 9.17 9.41
N LEU A 88 -15.64 10.18 8.55
CA LEU A 88 -14.82 10.02 7.35
C LEU A 88 -13.32 10.01 7.69
N ARG A 89 -12.95 10.79 8.70
CA ARG A 89 -11.58 10.86 9.23
C ARG A 89 -11.14 9.49 9.74
N GLU A 90 -11.93 8.82 10.57
CA GLU A 90 -11.62 7.47 11.08
C GLU A 90 -11.39 6.44 9.96
N LYS A 91 -12.17 6.51 8.87
CA LYS A 91 -11.98 5.62 7.70
C LYS A 91 -10.70 5.93 6.94
N LEU A 92 -10.36 7.20 6.81
CA LEU A 92 -9.12 7.64 6.17
C LEU A 92 -7.88 7.30 7.03
N GLU A 93 -7.95 7.48 8.35
CA GLU A 93 -6.92 7.07 9.31
C GLU A 93 -6.64 5.57 9.15
N LYS A 94 -7.68 4.73 9.22
CA LYS A 94 -7.55 3.28 9.01
C LYS A 94 -6.88 2.93 7.67
N LEU A 95 -7.29 3.58 6.58
CA LEU A 95 -6.70 3.34 5.26
C LEU A 95 -5.22 3.74 5.21
N TYR A 96 -4.86 4.88 5.79
CA TYR A 96 -3.48 5.38 5.77
C TYR A 96 -2.56 4.60 6.71
N ASN A 97 -3.08 4.09 7.83
CA ASN A 97 -2.34 3.18 8.69
C ASN A 97 -1.98 1.89 7.94
N LEU A 98 -2.94 1.31 7.21
CA LEU A 98 -2.66 0.11 6.41
C LEU A 98 -1.59 0.37 5.34
N TYR A 99 -1.63 1.52 4.66
CA TYR A 99 -0.58 1.88 3.71
C TYR A 99 0.77 2.15 4.38
N TYR A 100 0.79 2.71 5.58
CA TYR A 100 2.03 2.96 6.30
C TYR A 100 2.65 1.66 6.80
N GLU A 101 1.89 0.80 7.48
CA GLU A 101 2.38 -0.51 7.93
C GLU A 101 2.92 -1.34 6.76
N LEU A 102 2.17 -1.39 5.64
CA LEU A 102 2.60 -2.08 4.42
C LEU A 102 3.83 -1.45 3.75
N SER A 103 4.05 -0.14 3.90
CA SER A 103 5.23 0.51 3.34
C SER A 103 6.50 0.22 4.13
N GLN A 104 6.35 -0.04 5.44
CA GLN A 104 7.44 -0.42 6.33
C GLN A 104 7.81 -1.91 6.25
N GLU A 105 6.98 -2.74 5.60
CA GLU A 105 7.37 -4.13 5.33
C GLU A 105 8.62 -4.15 4.44
N GLU A 106 9.72 -4.66 5.01
CA GLU A 106 10.97 -4.90 4.29
C GLU A 106 10.67 -5.79 3.08
N GLU A 107 11.20 -5.40 1.92
CA GLU A 107 11.17 -6.28 0.75
C GLU A 107 12.07 -7.46 1.10
N LYS A 108 11.48 -8.63 1.35
CA LYS A 108 12.23 -9.89 1.49
C LYS A 108 12.80 -10.37 0.15
N ASP A 109 12.88 -9.49 -0.83
CA ASP A 109 13.32 -9.72 -2.19
C ASP A 109 14.81 -9.34 -2.36
N GLU A 110 15.64 -9.49 -1.32
CA GLU A 110 17.07 -9.63 -1.57
C GLU A 110 17.26 -10.89 -2.41
N ILE A 111 17.80 -10.72 -3.62
CA ILE A 111 18.28 -11.83 -4.44
C ILE A 111 19.23 -12.63 -3.56
N SER A 112 18.99 -13.95 -3.45
CA SER A 112 19.84 -14.79 -2.62
C SER A 112 21.30 -14.64 -3.03
N GLU A 113 22.25 -14.76 -2.10
CA GLU A 113 23.68 -14.65 -2.40
C GLU A 113 24.10 -15.63 -3.52
N ILE A 114 23.43 -16.78 -3.58
CA ILE A 114 23.59 -17.81 -4.61
C ILE A 114 23.14 -17.28 -5.98
N ASP A 115 21.90 -16.79 -6.08
CA ASP A 115 21.35 -16.26 -7.33
C ASP A 115 22.15 -15.04 -7.81
N ALA A 116 22.56 -14.18 -6.89
CA ALA A 116 23.41 -13.02 -7.18
C ALA A 116 24.77 -13.46 -7.75
N SER A 117 25.42 -14.48 -7.17
CA SER A 117 26.69 -15.01 -7.67
C SER A 117 26.57 -15.64 -9.06
N GLU A 118 25.48 -16.36 -9.34
CA GLU A 118 25.24 -16.92 -10.68
C GLU A 118 25.01 -15.84 -11.74
N ILE A 119 24.24 -14.80 -11.41
CA ILE A 119 24.03 -13.64 -12.29
C ILE A 119 25.37 -12.95 -12.59
N ILE A 120 26.19 -12.71 -11.57
CA ILE A 120 27.53 -12.09 -11.74
C ILE A 120 28.42 -12.93 -12.65
N LYS A 121 28.45 -14.26 -12.49
CA LYS A 121 29.21 -15.15 -13.37
C LYS A 121 28.73 -15.07 -14.83
N GLY A 122 27.42 -14.96 -15.05
CA GLY A 122 26.84 -14.77 -16.38
C GLY A 122 27.32 -13.46 -17.04
N LEU A 123 27.26 -12.36 -16.31
CA LEU A 123 27.70 -11.03 -16.78
C LEU A 123 29.19 -11.00 -17.13
N LEU A 124 30.05 -11.60 -16.29
CA LEU A 124 31.49 -11.68 -16.54
C LEU A 124 31.84 -12.48 -17.81
N LYS A 125 31.07 -13.54 -18.12
CA LYS A 125 31.25 -14.30 -19.36
C LYS A 125 30.85 -13.50 -20.60
N MET A 126 29.87 -12.61 -20.48
CA MET A 126 29.43 -11.73 -21.57
C MET A 126 30.42 -10.59 -21.83
N SER A 127 31.13 -10.10 -20.81
CA SER A 127 32.11 -9.02 -20.94
C SER A 127 33.44 -9.42 -21.61
N ASN A 128 33.70 -10.73 -21.73
CA ASN A 128 34.95 -11.27 -22.28
C ASN A 128 34.81 -11.75 -23.74
N LYS A 129 33.82 -11.22 -24.47
CA LYS A 129 33.49 -11.58 -25.85
C LYS A 129 33.48 -10.33 -26.73
#